data_AF-A0A1G2S4M9-F1
#
_entry.id   AF-A0A1G2S4M9-F1
#
_cell.length_a   1.000
_cell.length_b   1.000
_cell.length_c   1.000
_cell.angle_alpha   90.00
_cell.angle_beta   90.00
_cell.angle_gamma   90.00
#
_symmetry.space_group_name_H-M   'P 1'
#
loop_
_entity.id
_entity.type
_entity.pdbx_description
1 polymer ?
#
loop_
_entity_poly.entity_id
_entity_poly.type
_entity_poly.pdbx_seq_one_letter_code
_entity_poly.pdbx_strand_id
1 'polypeptide(L)'
;MTVNAIEGYHSEGGTTLWGEVGDFGGGTISAWAGLLPTSKTYWSGFDAILAKNPGTKAVWMELCISVKKGGTANDTYENALVVRQEILKRIPNAVIYVSAQPMYTEGHVCGIAGADGPAKMQEIADKLVANGLAQKGPVLGPLATGQTADPCHANASGKSTMGKQMVEFFDK
;
A
#
# COMPACT_ATOMS: atom_id res chain seq x y z
N MET A 1 -6.32 -0.95 -0.68
CA MET A 1 -6.47 -1.12 0.79
C MET A 1 -5.81 0.02 1.56
N THR A 2 -4.81 0.69 0.97
CA THR A 2 -4.10 1.84 1.53
C THR A 2 -4.98 2.96 2.06
N VAL A 3 -5.99 3.38 1.31
CA VAL A 3 -6.95 4.41 1.79
C VAL A 3 -7.62 3.95 3.09
N ASN A 4 -8.08 2.70 3.16
CA ASN A 4 -8.73 2.16 4.37
C ASN A 4 -7.76 2.07 5.56
N ALA A 5 -6.49 1.71 5.32
CA ALA A 5 -5.47 1.64 6.37
C ALA A 5 -5.13 3.03 6.91
N ILE A 6 -5.01 4.04 6.04
CA ILE A 6 -4.72 5.43 6.42
C ILE A 6 -5.90 6.06 7.14
N GLU A 7 -7.12 5.90 6.64
CA GLU A 7 -8.33 6.37 7.33
C GLU A 7 -8.44 5.74 8.73
N GLY A 8 -8.15 4.44 8.83
CA GLY A 8 -8.07 3.73 10.11
C GLY A 8 -6.99 4.31 11.02
N TYR A 9 -5.77 4.51 10.51
CA TYR A 9 -4.63 5.05 11.25
C TYR A 9 -4.95 6.40 11.90
N HIS A 10 -5.50 7.34 11.13
CA HIS A 10 -5.91 8.65 11.65
C HIS A 10 -7.07 8.55 12.64
N SER A 11 -8.03 7.65 12.41
CA SER A 11 -9.14 7.42 13.34
C SER A 11 -8.69 6.86 14.69
N GLU A 12 -7.58 6.13 14.71
CA GLU A 12 -6.96 5.57 15.91
C GLU A 12 -5.95 6.53 16.57
N GLY A 13 -5.85 7.77 16.07
CA GLY A 13 -5.02 8.83 16.66
C GLY A 13 -3.58 8.88 16.14
N GLY A 14 -3.27 8.20 15.04
CA GLY A 14 -1.95 8.27 14.42
C GLY A 14 -1.62 9.66 13.84
N THR A 15 -0.36 10.07 13.92
CA THR A 15 0.06 11.45 13.58
C THR A 15 1.27 11.57 12.65
N THR A 16 2.02 10.50 12.42
CA THR A 16 3.24 10.49 11.58
C THR A 16 2.94 10.48 10.08
N LEU A 17 1.95 9.69 9.63
CA LEU A 17 1.58 9.65 8.21
C LEU A 17 0.56 10.73 7.85
N TRP A 18 0.58 11.19 6.61
CA TRP A 18 -0.40 12.15 6.09
C TRP A 18 -1.80 11.55 5.91
N GLY A 19 -2.83 12.39 5.90
CA GLY A 19 -4.22 11.98 5.76
C GLY A 19 -4.76 12.04 4.32
N GLU A 20 -4.07 12.73 3.43
CA GLU A 20 -4.54 13.15 2.10
C GLU A 20 -4.49 12.05 1.02
N VAL A 21 -4.41 10.78 1.41
CA VAL A 21 -4.23 9.64 0.49
C VAL A 21 -5.41 9.44 -0.48
N GLY A 22 -6.55 10.11 -0.22
CA GLY A 22 -7.70 10.16 -1.14
C GLY A 22 -7.42 10.86 -2.48
N ASP A 23 -6.41 11.74 -2.58
CA ASP A 23 -6.18 12.59 -3.76
C ASP A 23 -5.67 11.80 -4.99
N PHE A 24 -5.07 10.61 -4.81
CA PHE A 24 -4.66 9.73 -5.92
C PHE A 24 -5.28 8.32 -5.90
N GLY A 25 -5.99 7.96 -4.83
CA GLY A 25 -6.64 6.65 -4.69
C GLY A 25 -5.66 5.48 -4.56
N GLY A 26 -6.07 4.29 -5.04
CA GLY A 26 -5.25 3.08 -5.03
C GLY A 26 -4.88 2.60 -6.44
N GLY A 27 -3.82 1.81 -6.54
CA GLY A 27 -3.36 1.21 -7.80
C GLY A 27 -2.55 -0.05 -7.55
N THR A 28 -2.52 -0.94 -8.55
CA THR A 28 -1.60 -2.09 -8.54
C THR A 28 -0.16 -1.63 -8.80
N ILE A 29 0.83 -2.45 -8.45
CA ILE A 29 2.25 -2.14 -8.71
C ILE A 29 2.47 -1.77 -10.19
N SER A 30 1.94 -2.58 -11.11
CA SER A 30 1.99 -2.36 -12.57
C SER A 30 1.37 -1.03 -12.99
N ALA A 31 0.27 -0.63 -12.37
CA ALA A 31 -0.40 0.62 -12.69
C ALA A 31 0.45 1.82 -12.28
N TRP A 32 1.14 1.76 -11.14
CA TRP A 32 2.08 2.79 -10.72
C TRP A 32 3.36 2.78 -11.57
N ALA A 33 3.86 1.60 -11.96
CA ALA A 33 5.07 1.42 -12.77
C ALA A 33 4.93 1.91 -14.23
N GLY A 34 3.80 2.52 -14.63
CA GLY A 34 3.64 3.10 -15.96
C GLY A 34 3.04 2.16 -17.00
N LEU A 35 2.65 0.93 -16.63
CA LEU A 35 2.07 -0.02 -17.57
C LEU A 35 0.60 0.24 -17.90
N LEU A 36 -0.04 1.18 -17.19
CA LEU A 36 -1.41 1.60 -17.43
C LEU A 36 -1.49 3.13 -17.56
N PRO A 37 -2.41 3.67 -18.40
CA PRO A 37 -2.57 5.12 -18.57
C PRO A 37 -2.84 5.89 -17.27
N THR A 38 -3.42 5.21 -16.26
CA THR A 38 -3.71 5.77 -14.94
C THR A 38 -2.46 6.15 -14.14
N SER A 39 -1.27 5.65 -14.51
CA SER A 39 0.00 5.96 -13.85
C SER A 39 0.23 7.48 -13.72
N LYS A 40 -0.09 8.25 -14.77
CA LYS A 40 0.08 9.70 -14.75
C LYS A 40 -0.79 10.36 -13.68
N THR A 41 -2.03 9.89 -13.49
CA THR A 41 -2.94 10.39 -12.46
C THR A 41 -2.41 10.10 -11.07
N TYR A 42 -1.90 8.88 -10.85
CA TYR A 42 -1.34 8.47 -9.57
C TYR A 42 -0.13 9.32 -9.16
N TRP A 43 0.85 9.46 -10.05
CA TRP A 43 2.01 10.29 -9.79
C TRP A 43 1.67 11.77 -9.64
N SER A 44 0.70 12.28 -10.41
CA SER A 44 0.28 13.68 -10.28
C SER A 44 -0.34 13.98 -8.91
N GLY A 45 -1.17 13.07 -8.38
CA GLY A 45 -1.73 13.25 -7.04
C GLY A 45 -0.70 13.03 -5.93
N PHE A 46 0.26 12.10 -6.13
CA PHE A 46 1.41 11.97 -5.22
C PHE A 46 2.22 13.27 -5.17
N ASP A 47 2.53 13.86 -6.32
CA ASP A 47 3.25 15.14 -6.43
C ASP A 47 2.49 16.29 -5.75
N ALA A 48 1.16 16.32 -5.87
CA ALA A 48 0.31 17.32 -5.20
C ALA A 48 0.38 17.20 -3.66
N ILE A 49 0.41 15.98 -3.11
CA ILE A 49 0.54 15.79 -1.66
C ILE A 49 1.95 16.13 -1.18
N LEU A 50 2.99 15.77 -1.95
CA LEU A 50 4.36 16.19 -1.63
C LEU A 50 4.52 17.70 -1.60
N ALA A 51 3.88 18.42 -2.52
CA ALA A 51 3.90 19.87 -2.54
C ALA A 51 3.25 20.49 -1.28
N LYS A 52 2.23 19.84 -0.72
CA LYS A 52 1.60 20.25 0.56
C LYS A 52 2.47 19.90 1.78
N ASN A 53 3.36 18.93 1.67
CA ASN A 53 4.17 18.39 2.77
C ASN A 53 5.69 18.54 2.48
N PRO A 54 6.20 19.79 2.38
CA PRO A 54 7.61 20.03 2.11
C PRO A 54 8.47 19.43 3.22
N GLY A 55 9.59 18.82 2.84
CA GLY A 55 10.52 18.20 3.79
C GLY A 55 10.26 16.73 4.09
N THR A 56 9.28 16.10 3.42
CA THR A 56 9.08 14.64 3.39
C THR A 56 10.42 13.89 3.35
N LYS A 57 10.61 12.93 4.26
CA LYS A 57 11.80 12.04 4.31
C LYS A 57 11.49 10.56 4.19
N ALA A 58 10.24 10.16 4.33
CA ALA A 58 9.85 8.76 4.28
C ALA A 58 8.57 8.58 3.47
N VAL A 59 8.42 7.39 2.90
CA VAL A 59 7.23 6.95 2.18
C VAL A 59 6.88 5.56 2.67
N TRP A 60 5.61 5.36 3.04
CA TRP A 60 5.06 4.03 3.21
C TRP A 60 4.39 3.57 1.91
N MET A 61 4.83 2.43 1.39
CA MET A 61 4.36 1.84 0.14
C MET A 61 3.69 0.49 0.44
N GLU A 62 2.37 0.45 0.33
CA GLU A 62 1.60 -0.79 0.41
C GLU A 62 1.42 -1.40 -0.99
N LEU A 63 2.00 -2.58 -1.20
CA LEU A 63 1.96 -3.31 -2.46
C LEU A 63 0.61 -4.00 -2.65
N CYS A 64 -0.10 -3.64 -3.71
CA CYS A 64 -1.37 -4.23 -4.09
C CYS A 64 -1.30 -4.90 -5.48
N ILE A 65 -2.13 -5.92 -5.68
CA ILE A 65 -2.26 -6.68 -6.93
C ILE A 65 -3.72 -6.77 -7.37
N SER A 66 -3.95 -6.94 -8.68
CA SER A 66 -5.27 -7.25 -9.21
C SER A 66 -5.27 -8.36 -10.26
N VAL A 67 -6.11 -9.39 -10.04
CA VAL A 67 -6.40 -10.41 -11.06
C VAL A 67 -7.34 -9.91 -12.15
N LYS A 68 -8.06 -8.80 -11.92
CA LYS A 68 -9.09 -8.27 -12.84
C LYS A 68 -8.56 -7.27 -13.87
N LYS A 69 -7.51 -6.52 -13.56
CA LYS A 69 -6.97 -5.43 -14.40
C LYS A 69 -5.64 -5.81 -15.05
N GLY A 70 -5.64 -6.85 -15.88
CA GLY A 70 -4.45 -7.30 -16.62
C GLY A 70 -3.66 -8.45 -15.97
N GLY A 71 -4.21 -9.07 -14.92
CA GLY A 71 -3.70 -10.32 -14.35
C GLY A 71 -2.46 -10.18 -13.47
N THR A 72 -2.32 -11.14 -12.54
CA THR A 72 -1.22 -11.20 -11.57
C THR A 72 0.16 -11.17 -12.21
N ALA A 73 0.31 -11.59 -13.47
CA ALA A 73 1.57 -11.63 -14.21
C ALA A 73 2.27 -10.26 -14.31
N ASN A 74 1.51 -9.17 -14.27
CA ASN A 74 2.06 -7.83 -14.45
C ASN A 74 2.48 -7.18 -13.12
N ASP A 75 2.07 -7.66 -11.96
CA ASP A 75 2.54 -7.11 -10.68
C ASP A 75 3.78 -7.90 -10.23
N THR A 76 4.95 -7.40 -10.65
CA THR A 76 6.25 -8.06 -10.46
C THR A 76 7.20 -7.25 -9.58
N TYR A 77 8.31 -7.88 -9.19
CA TYR A 77 9.38 -7.23 -8.45
C TYR A 77 10.02 -6.08 -9.24
N GLU A 78 10.22 -6.26 -10.54
CA GLU A 78 10.78 -5.24 -11.45
C GLU A 78 9.89 -4.00 -11.48
N ASN A 79 8.57 -4.18 -11.47
CA ASN A 79 7.64 -3.06 -11.41
C ASN A 79 7.72 -2.35 -10.06
N ALA A 80 7.93 -3.07 -8.96
CA ALA A 80 8.18 -2.44 -7.67
C ALA A 80 9.49 -1.64 -7.64
N LEU A 81 10.53 -2.09 -8.37
CA LEU A 81 11.76 -1.32 -8.55
C LEU A 81 11.53 -0.02 -9.33
N VAL A 82 10.68 -0.03 -10.35
CA VAL A 82 10.29 1.19 -11.10
C VAL A 82 9.56 2.16 -10.16
N VAL A 83 8.57 1.70 -9.39
CA VAL A 83 7.85 2.55 -8.42
C VAL A 83 8.81 3.15 -7.40
N ARG A 84 9.74 2.35 -6.87
CA ARG A 84 10.80 2.82 -5.97
C ARG A 84 11.66 3.91 -6.61
N GLN A 85 12.10 3.73 -7.86
CA GLN A 85 12.89 4.74 -8.56
C GLN A 85 12.12 6.05 -8.74
N GLU A 86 10.83 5.98 -9.06
CA GLU A 86 9.97 7.16 -9.18
C GLU A 86 9.80 7.90 -7.84
N ILE A 87 9.70 7.18 -6.72
CA ILE A 87 9.71 7.79 -5.37
C ILE A 87 11.03 8.52 -5.13
N LEU A 88 12.17 7.87 -5.40
CA LEU A 88 13.50 8.44 -5.13
C LEU A 88 13.87 9.62 -6.04
N LYS A 89 13.31 9.69 -7.25
CA LYS A 89 13.42 10.86 -8.12
C LYS A 89 12.77 12.10 -7.49
N ARG A 90 11.66 11.91 -6.77
CA ARG A 90 10.88 13.00 -6.14
C ARG A 90 11.39 13.36 -4.76
N ILE A 91 11.80 12.35 -3.99
CA ILE A 91 12.33 12.49 -2.64
C ILE A 91 13.71 11.82 -2.60
N PRO A 92 14.78 12.55 -2.97
CA PRO A 92 16.13 12.01 -2.87
C PRO A 92 16.42 11.54 -1.44
N ASN A 93 16.95 10.32 -1.32
CA ASN A 93 17.26 9.66 -0.04
C ASN A 93 16.05 9.33 0.85
N ALA A 94 14.84 9.23 0.29
CA ALA A 94 13.67 8.79 1.06
C ALA A 94 13.90 7.42 1.72
N VAL A 95 13.50 7.28 2.98
CA VAL A 95 13.28 5.98 3.61
C VAL A 95 11.98 5.41 3.07
N ILE A 96 12.03 4.23 2.46
CA ILE A 96 10.83 3.58 1.94
C ILE A 96 10.49 2.41 2.85
N TYR A 97 9.34 2.48 3.53
CA TYR A 97 8.74 1.35 4.25
C TYR A 97 7.83 0.60 3.30
N VAL A 98 7.95 -0.73 3.23
CA VAL A 98 7.13 -1.54 2.33
C VAL A 98 6.29 -2.56 3.09
N SER A 99 5.01 -2.63 2.73
CA SER A 99 4.06 -3.61 3.23
C SER A 99 3.40 -4.33 2.06
N ALA A 100 2.98 -5.58 2.26
CA ALA A 100 2.00 -6.20 1.38
C ALA A 100 0.59 -5.67 1.71
N GLN A 101 -0.32 -5.75 0.73
CA GLN A 101 -1.76 -5.65 0.98
C GLN A 101 -2.19 -6.62 2.10
N PRO A 102 -3.26 -6.31 2.85
CA PRO A 102 -3.65 -7.10 4.01
C PRO A 102 -3.98 -8.55 3.67
N MET A 103 -3.67 -9.42 4.62
CA MET A 103 -4.16 -10.80 4.64
C MET A 103 -5.63 -10.82 5.07
N TYR A 104 -6.29 -11.95 4.83
CA TYR A 104 -7.63 -12.23 5.32
C TYR A 104 -7.62 -13.53 6.11
N THR A 105 -8.54 -13.68 7.06
CA THR A 105 -8.69 -14.94 7.81
C THR A 105 -9.06 -16.10 6.87
N GLU A 106 -8.75 -17.33 7.29
CA GLU A 106 -8.99 -18.53 6.52
C GLU A 106 -10.43 -18.59 5.95
N GLY A 107 -10.54 -19.00 4.67
CA GLY A 107 -11.80 -19.09 3.94
C GLY A 107 -12.26 -17.79 3.27
N HIS A 108 -11.61 -16.65 3.53
CA HIS A 108 -11.91 -15.38 2.84
C HIS A 108 -10.88 -15.09 1.75
N VAL A 109 -11.37 -14.81 0.53
CA VAL A 109 -10.53 -14.45 -0.63
C VAL A 109 -10.96 -13.11 -1.18
N CYS A 110 -10.01 -12.18 -1.27
CA CYS A 110 -10.27 -10.92 -1.94
C CYS A 110 -10.49 -11.14 -3.44
N GLY A 111 -11.71 -10.86 -3.91
CA GLY A 111 -12.11 -11.01 -5.32
C GLY A 111 -11.38 -10.08 -6.30
N ILE A 112 -10.60 -9.12 -5.83
CA ILE A 112 -9.73 -8.27 -6.66
C ILE A 112 -8.32 -8.85 -6.74
N ALA A 113 -7.78 -9.33 -5.63
CA ALA A 113 -6.41 -9.82 -5.52
C ALA A 113 -6.25 -11.30 -5.90
N GLY A 114 -7.31 -12.08 -5.80
CA GLY A 114 -7.24 -13.54 -5.85
C GLY A 114 -6.65 -14.13 -4.57
N ALA A 115 -6.66 -15.47 -4.48
CA ALA A 115 -6.19 -16.20 -3.31
C ALA A 115 -4.70 -15.98 -3.04
N ASP A 116 -3.88 -15.98 -4.10
CA ASP A 116 -2.42 -15.88 -3.98
C ASP A 116 -1.91 -14.44 -3.94
N GLY A 117 -2.79 -13.46 -4.15
CA GLY A 117 -2.41 -12.06 -4.28
C GLY A 117 -1.64 -11.53 -3.05
N PRO A 118 -2.16 -11.68 -1.82
CA PRO A 118 -1.46 -11.25 -0.61
C PRO A 118 -0.08 -11.91 -0.44
N ALA A 119 0.01 -13.22 -0.63
CA ALA A 119 1.28 -13.95 -0.51
C ALA A 119 2.31 -13.49 -1.56
N LYS A 120 1.88 -13.25 -2.81
CA LYS A 120 2.74 -12.70 -3.85
C LYS A 120 3.25 -11.29 -3.51
N MET A 121 2.39 -10.43 -2.98
CA MET A 121 2.82 -9.08 -2.55
C MET A 121 3.78 -9.15 -1.37
N GLN A 122 3.59 -10.11 -0.45
CA GLN A 122 4.52 -10.36 0.64
C GLN A 122 5.89 -10.80 0.12
N GLU A 123 5.94 -11.72 -0.85
CA GLU A 123 7.19 -12.13 -1.48
C GLU A 123 7.96 -10.96 -2.11
N ILE A 124 7.26 -10.05 -2.80
CA ILE A 124 7.88 -8.86 -3.39
C ILE A 124 8.38 -7.89 -2.31
N ALA A 125 7.57 -7.64 -1.27
CA ALA A 125 7.98 -6.79 -0.14
C ALA A 125 9.23 -7.35 0.54
N ASP A 126 9.25 -8.66 0.82
CA ASP A 126 10.40 -9.34 1.43
C ASP A 126 11.65 -9.26 0.56
N LYS A 127 11.51 -9.41 -0.78
CA LYS A 127 12.64 -9.22 -1.71
C LYS A 127 13.19 -7.80 -1.68
N LEU A 128 12.34 -6.78 -1.60
CA LEU A 128 12.80 -5.39 -1.48
C LEU A 128 13.59 -5.17 -0.19
N VAL A 129 13.11 -5.74 0.93
CA VAL A 129 13.79 -5.65 2.23
C VAL A 129 15.11 -6.42 2.23
N ALA A 130 15.12 -7.66 1.74
CA ALA A 130 16.30 -8.52 1.71
C ALA A 130 17.44 -7.91 0.85
N ASN A 131 17.10 -7.17 -0.20
CA ASN A 131 18.08 -6.46 -1.04
C ASN A 131 18.47 -5.07 -0.50
N GLY A 132 18.02 -4.68 0.70
CA GLY A 132 18.32 -3.38 1.30
C GLY A 132 17.69 -2.19 0.56
N LEU A 133 16.65 -2.43 -0.25
CA LEU A 133 16.02 -1.41 -1.09
C LEU A 133 14.87 -0.69 -0.38
N ALA A 134 14.31 -1.31 0.66
CA ALA A 134 13.26 -0.76 1.51
C ALA A 134 13.42 -1.29 2.94
N GLN A 135 12.83 -0.60 3.91
CA GLN A 135 12.62 -1.11 5.27
C GLN A 135 11.31 -1.88 5.33
N LYS A 136 11.23 -2.85 6.22
CA LYS A 136 9.97 -3.56 6.48
C LYS A 136 8.95 -2.58 7.06
N GLY A 137 7.77 -2.51 6.46
CA GLY A 137 6.62 -1.75 6.97
C GLY A 137 5.71 -2.57 7.88
N PRO A 138 4.58 -1.99 8.32
CA PRO A 138 3.59 -2.69 9.14
C PRO A 138 2.99 -3.89 8.40
N VAL A 139 2.70 -4.95 9.15
CA VAL A 139 1.93 -6.09 8.64
C VAL A 139 0.45 -5.79 8.87
N LEU A 140 -0.32 -5.77 7.78
CA LEU A 140 -1.75 -5.44 7.83
C LEU A 140 -2.63 -6.69 7.84
N GLY A 141 -3.69 -6.64 8.65
CA GLY A 141 -4.60 -7.76 8.85
C GLY A 141 -4.02 -8.85 9.77
N PRO A 142 -4.56 -10.08 9.73
CA PRO A 142 -5.63 -10.52 8.84
C PRO A 142 -6.95 -9.82 9.13
N LEU A 143 -7.74 -9.56 8.08
CA LEU A 143 -9.12 -9.11 8.21
C LEU A 143 -10.09 -10.29 8.18
N ALA A 144 -11.02 -10.33 9.14
CA ALA A 144 -12.12 -11.28 9.14
C ALA A 144 -13.21 -10.88 8.13
N THR A 145 -14.05 -11.83 7.69
CA THR A 145 -15.19 -11.54 6.80
C THR A 145 -16.12 -10.46 7.36
N GLY A 146 -16.35 -10.43 8.67
CA GLY A 146 -17.15 -9.38 9.33
C GLY A 146 -16.47 -8.00 9.39
N GLN A 147 -15.21 -7.90 8.98
CA GLN A 147 -14.40 -6.68 8.97
C GLN A 147 -14.27 -6.08 7.55
N THR A 148 -14.89 -6.69 6.54
CA THR A 148 -14.92 -6.16 5.18
C THR A 148 -16.33 -5.62 4.85
N ALA A 149 -16.39 -4.58 4.02
CA ALA A 149 -17.62 -3.97 3.49
C ALA A 149 -18.01 -4.58 2.13
N ASP A 150 -17.01 -5.04 1.39
CA ASP A 150 -17.16 -5.85 0.18
C ASP A 150 -16.20 -7.05 0.28
N PRO A 151 -16.05 -7.89 -0.75
CA PRO A 151 -15.12 -9.02 -0.70
C PRO A 151 -13.64 -8.68 -0.49
N CYS A 152 -13.24 -7.40 -0.40
CA CYS A 152 -11.84 -6.97 -0.22
C CYS A 152 -11.71 -5.80 0.76
N HIS A 153 -12.50 -4.75 0.57
CA HIS A 153 -12.31 -3.49 1.29
C HIS A 153 -12.82 -3.58 2.71
N ALA A 154 -11.99 -3.15 3.67
CA ALA A 154 -12.34 -3.04 5.07
C ALA A 154 -13.57 -2.13 5.32
N ASN A 155 -14.46 -2.58 6.22
CA ASN A 155 -15.48 -1.72 6.84
C ASN A 155 -14.87 -0.95 8.04
N ALA A 156 -15.70 -0.23 8.81
CA ALA A 156 -15.21 0.54 9.96
C ALA A 156 -14.38 -0.29 10.97
N SER A 157 -14.80 -1.52 11.28
CA SER A 157 -14.06 -2.41 12.18
C SER A 157 -12.73 -2.89 11.59
N GLY A 158 -12.71 -3.20 10.29
CA GLY A 158 -11.46 -3.56 9.60
C GLY A 158 -10.49 -2.39 9.48
N LYS A 159 -11.00 -1.17 9.23
CA LYS A 159 -10.21 0.05 9.23
C LYS A 159 -9.56 0.28 10.61
N SER A 160 -10.33 0.15 11.70
CA SER A 160 -9.80 0.23 13.07
C SER A 160 -8.69 -0.80 13.33
N THR A 161 -8.87 -2.03 12.86
CA THR A 161 -7.84 -3.09 13.01
C THR A 161 -6.53 -2.72 12.32
N MET A 162 -6.59 -2.34 11.04
CA MET A 162 -5.41 -1.90 10.31
C MET A 162 -4.81 -0.62 10.90
N GLY A 163 -5.67 0.32 11.34
CA GLY A 163 -5.25 1.57 11.96
C GLY A 163 -4.40 1.36 13.20
N LYS A 164 -4.81 0.46 14.10
CA LYS A 164 -4.04 0.10 15.29
C LYS A 164 -2.67 -0.49 14.94
N GLN A 165 -2.61 -1.34 13.92
CA GLN A 165 -1.35 -1.93 13.44
C GLN A 165 -0.41 -0.86 12.86
N MET A 166 -0.97 0.12 12.17
CA MET A 166 -0.23 1.27 11.64
C MET A 166 0.30 2.17 12.76
N VAL A 167 -0.53 2.48 13.77
CA VAL A 167 -0.13 3.28 14.95
C VAL A 167 0.97 2.57 15.74
N GLU A 168 0.82 1.26 15.99
CA GLU A 168 1.82 0.45 16.68
C GLU A 168 3.18 0.47 15.97
N PHE A 169 3.20 0.60 14.64
CA PHE A 169 4.43 0.58 13.88
C PHE A 169 5.08 1.97 13.70
N PHE A 170 4.28 3.01 13.44
CA PHE A 170 4.81 4.33 13.09
C PHE A 170 4.92 5.29 14.28
N ASP A 171 4.14 5.07 15.35
CA ASP A 171 4.01 6.04 16.45
C ASP A 171 4.41 5.48 17.82
N LYS A 172 4.94 4.25 17.87
CA LYS A 172 5.47 3.61 19.09
C LYS A 172 6.85 3.04 18.84
#